data_AF-W8P6J2-F1
#
_entry.id   AF-W8P6J2-F1
#
_cell.length_a   1.000
_cell.length_b   1.000
_cell.length_c   1.000
_cell.angle_alpha   90.00
_cell.angle_beta   90.00
_cell.angle_gamma   90.00
#
_symmetry.space_group_name_H-M   'P 1'
#
loop_
_entity.id
_entity.type
_entity.pdbx_description
1 polymer ?
#
loop_
_entity_poly.entity_id
_entity_poly.type
_entity_poly.pdbx_seq_one_letter_code
_entity_poly.pdbx_strand_id
1 'polypeptide(L)'
;PNSHKLDLENTLCDNTRAGVHNFPRPDQVSAIAQKLGITSESTIVLYDNQGIYSAPRGWWIFKSMGFEKVFVVDGGLPKWLEEGRPVVSEYLSATGKTEVYGQAQENRVCDSDFVLANLDNPAIKVIDARSAERFAGSVAEPRPGVRSGHIPGAVSLPFARVLHNRRYKSEDALKAIFAELEVESSEQLVFSCGSGV
;
A
#
# COMPACT_ATOMS: atom_id res chain seq x y z
N PRO A 1 12.48 6.19 17.52
CA PRO A 1 12.69 7.59 17.99
C PRO A 1 12.29 8.57 16.87
N ASN A 2 11.81 9.76 17.21
CA ASN A 2 11.38 10.80 16.24
C ASN A 2 10.20 10.43 15.32
N SER A 3 9.51 9.33 15.62
CA SER A 3 8.41 8.83 14.79
C SER A 3 7.13 9.57 15.12
N HIS A 4 6.35 9.88 14.10
CA HIS A 4 4.98 10.37 14.23
C HIS A 4 3.99 9.25 13.91
N LYS A 5 2.82 9.26 14.54
CA LYS A 5 1.74 8.33 14.19
C LYS A 5 1.10 8.76 12.88
N LEU A 6 0.96 7.81 11.95
CA LEU A 6 0.23 7.97 10.71
C LEU A 6 -1.06 7.14 10.77
N ASP A 7 -2.22 7.76 10.56
CA ASP A 7 -3.51 7.08 10.63
C ASP A 7 -4.08 6.87 9.21
N LEU A 8 -3.92 5.64 8.71
CA LEU A 8 -4.37 5.22 7.38
C LEU A 8 -5.88 5.00 7.29
N GLU A 9 -6.58 4.87 8.41
CA GLU A 9 -8.00 4.52 8.43
C GLU A 9 -8.88 5.77 8.51
N ASN A 10 -8.46 6.75 9.31
CA ASN A 10 -9.27 7.93 9.59
C ASN A 10 -8.79 9.18 8.84
N THR A 11 -7.47 9.33 8.64
CA THR A 11 -6.91 10.59 8.12
C THR A 11 -6.36 10.49 6.70
N LEU A 12 -5.72 9.38 6.35
CA LEU A 12 -5.25 9.08 4.98
C LEU A 12 -6.20 8.10 4.26
N CYS A 13 -7.50 8.35 4.42
CA CYS A 13 -8.57 7.59 3.78
C CYS A 13 -9.69 8.54 3.36
N ASP A 14 -10.23 8.37 2.15
CA ASP A 14 -11.45 9.09 1.74
C ASP A 14 -12.70 8.43 2.32
N ASN A 15 -13.00 8.78 3.58
CA ASN A 15 -14.18 8.31 4.30
C ASN A 15 -15.50 8.95 3.83
N THR A 16 -15.49 9.80 2.80
CA THR A 16 -16.73 10.33 2.18
C THR A 16 -17.34 9.35 1.18
N ARG A 17 -16.57 8.36 0.72
CA ARG A 17 -17.01 7.32 -0.20
C ARG A 17 -17.37 6.04 0.55
N ALA A 18 -18.28 5.26 -0.01
CA ALA A 18 -18.57 3.92 0.49
C ALA A 18 -17.32 3.01 0.38
N GLY A 19 -17.21 2.02 1.25
CA GLY A 19 -16.05 1.13 1.32
C GLY A 19 -15.12 1.46 2.49
N VAL A 20 -13.94 0.84 2.51
CA VAL A 20 -12.92 1.08 3.54
C VAL A 20 -11.56 1.24 2.89
N HIS A 21 -10.70 2.05 3.51
CA HIS A 21 -9.36 2.39 3.01
C HIS A 21 -9.37 3.00 1.61
N ASN A 22 -10.44 3.71 1.24
CA ASN A 22 -10.54 4.46 0.00
C ASN A 22 -9.31 5.38 -0.15
N PHE A 23 -8.79 5.46 -1.38
CA PHE A 23 -7.58 6.24 -1.63
C PHE A 23 -7.79 7.71 -1.22
N PRO A 24 -6.88 8.31 -0.44
CA PRO A 24 -7.08 9.68 0.04
C PRO A 24 -6.98 10.69 -1.11
N ARG A 25 -7.68 11.80 -0.96
CA ARG A 25 -7.58 12.94 -1.87
C ARG A 25 -6.30 13.75 -1.63
N PRO A 26 -5.82 14.53 -2.63
CA PRO A 26 -4.63 15.37 -2.47
C PRO A 26 -4.68 16.33 -1.27
N ASP A 27 -5.84 16.90 -0.95
CA ASP A 27 -6.03 17.80 0.19
C ASP A 27 -5.80 17.09 1.54
N GLN A 28 -6.24 15.83 1.66
CA GLN A 28 -6.05 15.02 2.88
C GLN A 28 -4.56 14.69 3.08
N VAL A 29 -3.87 14.28 2.01
CA VAL A 29 -2.43 13.97 2.08
C VAL A 29 -1.63 15.24 2.38
N SER A 30 -1.98 16.37 1.76
CA SER A 30 -1.36 17.68 2.04
C SER A 30 -1.52 18.06 3.51
N ALA A 31 -2.74 18.03 4.04
CA ALA A 31 -3.01 18.41 5.43
C ALA A 31 -2.20 17.56 6.43
N ILE A 32 -2.07 16.25 6.17
CA ILE A 32 -1.27 15.36 7.02
C ILE A 32 0.23 15.66 6.87
N ALA A 33 0.73 15.83 5.65
CA ALA A 33 2.13 16.18 5.44
C ALA A 33 2.51 17.49 6.15
N GLN A 34 1.65 18.51 6.05
CA GLN A 34 1.85 19.81 6.69
C GLN A 34 1.84 19.70 8.21
N LYS A 35 0.87 18.98 8.78
CA LYS A 35 0.77 18.74 10.23
C LYS A 35 1.97 17.96 10.78
N LEU A 36 2.54 17.06 9.98
CA LEU A 36 3.76 16.31 10.31
C LEU A 36 5.04 17.13 10.10
N GLY A 37 4.96 18.34 9.57
CA GLY A 37 6.12 19.18 9.31
C GLY A 37 6.96 18.70 8.12
N ILE A 38 6.38 17.92 7.21
CA ILE A 38 7.06 17.43 6.01
C ILE A 38 7.25 18.59 5.02
N THR A 39 8.45 18.69 4.46
CA THR A 39 8.83 19.64 3.40
C THR A 39 9.19 18.89 2.11
N SER A 40 9.43 19.61 1.01
CA SER A 40 9.95 19.02 -0.23
C SER A 40 11.28 18.28 -0.06
N GLU A 41 12.10 18.70 0.91
CA GLU A 41 13.40 18.11 1.19
C GLU A 41 13.36 16.94 2.18
N SER A 42 12.22 16.73 2.83
CA SER A 42 12.06 15.70 3.85
C SER A 42 12.23 14.30 3.26
N THR A 43 12.88 13.43 4.02
CA THR A 43 12.90 11.99 3.75
C THR A 43 11.84 11.33 4.63
N ILE A 44 10.82 10.75 4.01
CA ILE A 44 9.72 10.06 4.69
C ILE A 44 10.11 8.59 4.81
N VAL A 45 10.20 8.09 6.03
CA VAL A 45 10.50 6.68 6.32
C VAL A 45 9.33 6.08 7.10
N LEU A 46 8.65 5.12 6.48
CA LEU A 46 7.45 4.49 7.01
C LEU A 46 7.79 3.10 7.57
N TYR A 47 7.09 2.71 8.63
CA TYR A 47 7.17 1.37 9.19
C TYR A 47 5.83 1.04 9.87
N ASP A 48 5.59 -0.25 10.07
CA ASP A 48 4.47 -0.72 10.88
C ASP A 48 4.97 -1.74 11.92
N ASN A 49 4.05 -2.18 12.79
CA ASN A 49 4.34 -3.11 13.88
C ASN A 49 4.19 -4.59 13.49
N GLN A 50 3.84 -4.90 12.25
CA GLN A 50 3.70 -6.26 11.71
C GLN A 50 4.89 -6.65 10.82
N GLY A 51 5.73 -5.68 10.45
CA GLY A 51 6.90 -5.84 9.60
C GLY A 51 6.67 -5.16 8.27
N ILE A 52 6.06 -5.89 7.33
CA ILE A 52 5.61 -5.36 6.03
C ILE A 52 4.13 -5.71 5.87
N TYR A 53 3.27 -4.77 6.22
CA TYR A 53 1.82 -4.94 6.10
C TYR A 53 1.13 -3.65 5.64
N SER A 54 1.12 -2.61 6.47
CA SER A 54 0.41 -1.35 6.17
C SER A 54 1.35 -0.20 5.80
N ALA A 55 2.63 -0.28 6.14
CA ALA A 55 3.62 0.72 5.71
C ALA A 55 3.73 0.86 4.18
N PRO A 56 3.66 -0.21 3.36
CA PRO A 56 3.64 -0.10 1.90
C PRO A 56 2.45 0.71 1.37
N ARG A 57 1.28 0.65 2.01
CA ARG A 57 0.13 1.48 1.67
C ARG A 57 0.41 2.96 1.89
N GLY A 58 0.98 3.32 3.03
CA GLY A 58 1.42 4.69 3.29
C GLY A 58 2.45 5.16 2.25
N TRP A 59 3.39 4.29 1.89
CA TRP A 59 4.40 4.58 0.87
C TRP A 59 3.74 4.88 -0.48
N TRP A 60 2.81 4.02 -0.92
CA TRP A 60 2.10 4.22 -2.17
C TRP A 60 1.29 5.52 -2.18
N ILE A 61 0.62 5.85 -1.08
CA ILE A 61 -0.13 7.11 -0.95
C ILE A 61 0.77 8.32 -1.19
N PHE A 62 1.90 8.41 -0.49
CA PHE A 62 2.82 9.55 -0.66
C PHE A 62 3.45 9.57 -2.06
N LYS A 63 3.87 8.42 -2.61
CA LYS A 63 4.43 8.34 -3.98
C LYS A 63 3.41 8.78 -5.05
N SER A 64 2.15 8.37 -4.91
CA SER A 64 1.05 8.75 -5.80
C SER A 64 0.63 10.22 -5.65
N MET A 65 1.11 10.90 -4.61
CA MET A 65 0.94 12.34 -4.40
C MET A 65 2.21 13.14 -4.69
N GLY A 66 3.18 12.56 -5.42
CA GLY A 66 4.35 13.29 -5.91
C GLY A 66 5.48 13.43 -4.89
N PHE A 67 5.39 12.84 -3.70
CA PHE A 67 6.52 12.83 -2.77
C PHE A 67 7.59 11.84 -3.27
N GLU A 68 8.84 12.32 -3.38
CA GLU A 68 9.89 11.53 -4.02
C GLU A 68 10.63 10.61 -3.04
N LYS A 69 11.15 11.19 -1.94
CA LYS A 69 11.99 10.54 -0.94
C LYS A 69 11.14 9.79 0.11
N VAL A 70 10.45 8.74 -0.33
CA VAL A 70 9.56 7.91 0.52
C VAL A 70 10.07 6.48 0.55
N PHE A 71 10.30 5.96 1.76
CA PHE A 71 10.90 4.65 2.00
C PHE A 71 10.10 3.86 3.03
N VAL A 72 10.27 2.53 3.01
CA VAL A 72 9.72 1.61 4.00
C VAL A 72 10.88 0.92 4.71
N VAL A 73 10.80 0.82 6.05
CA VAL A 73 11.75 0.01 6.82
C VAL A 73 11.46 -1.47 6.54
N ASP A 74 12.33 -2.12 5.76
CA ASP A 74 12.22 -3.55 5.49
C ASP A 74 12.29 -4.37 6.78
N GLY A 75 11.20 -5.05 7.14
CA GLY A 75 11.03 -5.78 8.40
C GLY A 75 10.38 -5.00 9.55
N GLY A 76 10.07 -3.72 9.34
CA GLY A 76 9.31 -2.86 10.25
C GLY A 76 9.88 -2.78 11.67
N LEU A 77 9.01 -2.44 12.63
CA LEU A 77 9.36 -2.41 14.05
C LEU A 77 9.85 -3.78 14.58
N PRO A 78 9.31 -4.93 14.15
CA PRO A 78 9.79 -6.22 14.66
C PRO A 78 11.29 -6.46 14.41
N LYS A 79 11.78 -6.22 13.19
CA LYS A 79 13.21 -6.32 12.89
C LYS A 79 14.04 -5.28 13.65
N TRP A 80 13.53 -4.05 13.77
CA TRP A 80 14.20 -2.99 14.51
C TRP A 80 14.47 -3.39 15.98
N LEU A 81 13.50 -4.08 16.60
CA LEU A 81 13.62 -4.63 17.95
C LEU A 81 14.59 -5.82 18.01
N GLU A 82 14.52 -6.76 17.05
CA GLU A 82 15.46 -7.89 16.94
C GLU A 82 16.91 -7.42 16.86
N GLU A 83 17.15 -6.30 16.19
CA GLU A 83 18.49 -5.70 16.04
C GLU A 83 18.92 -4.87 17.26
N GLY A 84 18.13 -4.83 18.34
CA GLY A 84 18.47 -4.11 19.58
C GLY A 84 18.56 -2.59 19.41
N ARG A 85 17.87 -2.02 18.41
CA ARG A 85 17.95 -0.59 18.10
C ARG A 85 17.11 0.24 19.07
N PRO A 86 17.45 1.53 19.27
CA PRO A 86 16.73 2.40 20.20
C PRO A 86 15.24 2.55 19.87
N VAL A 87 14.40 2.57 20.90
CA VAL A 87 12.95 2.79 20.81
C VAL A 87 12.47 3.81 21.85
N VAL A 88 11.25 4.30 21.66
CA VAL A 88 10.56 5.22 22.58
C VAL A 88 9.14 4.70 22.79
N SER A 89 8.53 5.00 23.94
CA SER A 89 7.16 4.59 24.27
C SER A 89 6.09 5.51 23.69
N GLU A 90 6.47 6.69 23.19
CA GLU A 90 5.55 7.71 22.70
C GLU A 90 6.00 8.27 21.35
N TYR A 91 5.01 8.60 20.51
CA TYR A 91 5.24 9.29 19.24
C TYR A 91 5.46 10.79 19.48
N LEU A 92 6.18 11.44 18.56
CA LEU A 92 6.23 12.90 18.55
C LEU A 92 4.88 13.50 18.17
N SER A 93 4.50 14.55 18.89
CA SER A 93 3.33 15.36 18.55
C SER A 93 3.50 16.01 17.18
N ALA A 94 2.47 15.89 16.35
CA ALA A 94 2.44 16.50 15.03
C ALA A 94 1.98 17.96 15.12
N THR A 95 2.95 18.88 15.24
CA THR A 95 2.73 20.33 15.39
C THR A 95 3.33 21.15 14.24
N GLY A 96 3.65 20.50 13.12
CA GLY A 96 4.22 21.13 11.95
C GLY A 96 3.24 22.07 11.25
N LYS A 97 3.81 23.04 10.53
CA LYS A 97 3.09 23.97 9.64
C LYS A 97 3.99 24.28 8.46
N THR A 98 4.03 23.37 7.49
CA THR A 98 4.79 23.55 6.24
C THR A 98 3.86 23.87 5.09
N GLU A 99 4.41 24.34 3.98
CA GLU A 99 3.69 24.55 2.73
C GLU A 99 4.09 23.47 1.72
N VAL A 100 3.60 22.25 1.96
CA VAL A 100 3.75 21.14 1.02
C VAL A 100 2.37 20.68 0.56
N TYR A 101 2.26 20.34 -0.72
CA TYR A 101 1.00 19.96 -1.35
C TYR A 101 1.19 18.65 -2.10
N GLY A 102 0.32 17.69 -1.83
CA GLY A 102 0.23 16.46 -2.60
C GLY A 102 -0.23 16.76 -4.02
N GLN A 103 0.50 16.23 -4.99
CA GLN A 103 0.20 16.35 -6.41
C GLN A 103 -0.10 14.96 -6.96
N ALA A 104 -1.38 14.70 -7.24
CA ALA A 104 -1.80 13.41 -7.79
C ALA A 104 -1.01 13.08 -9.06
N GLN A 105 -0.41 11.90 -9.07
CA GLN A 105 0.39 11.40 -10.19
C GLN A 105 -0.47 10.49 -11.07
N GLU A 106 -0.42 10.70 -12.37
CA GLU A 106 -1.12 9.88 -13.35
C GLU A 106 -0.66 8.41 -13.28
N ASN A 107 -1.56 7.49 -13.66
CA ASN A 107 -1.28 6.06 -13.79
C ASN A 107 -0.77 5.37 -12.50
N ARG A 108 -1.04 5.94 -11.32
CA ARG A 108 -0.70 5.34 -10.02
C ARG A 108 -1.91 4.79 -9.26
N VAL A 109 -3.11 5.23 -9.59
CA VAL A 109 -4.34 4.73 -8.97
C VAL A 109 -5.40 4.68 -10.06
N CYS A 110 -6.13 3.57 -10.11
CA CYS A 110 -7.30 3.41 -10.97
C CYS A 110 -8.52 3.06 -10.12
N ASP A 111 -9.71 3.29 -10.67
CA ASP A 111 -10.98 2.94 -10.03
C ASP A 111 -11.57 1.65 -10.63
N SER A 112 -12.76 1.28 -10.15
CA SER A 112 -13.49 0.12 -10.64
C SER A 112 -13.90 0.24 -12.11
N ASP A 113 -14.15 1.45 -12.60
CA ASP A 113 -14.63 1.68 -13.96
C ASP A 113 -13.49 1.41 -14.96
N PHE A 114 -12.28 1.84 -14.64
CA PHE A 114 -11.08 1.47 -15.40
C PHE A 114 -10.89 -0.06 -15.48
N VAL A 115 -11.01 -0.75 -14.34
CA VAL A 115 -10.84 -2.22 -14.31
C VAL A 115 -11.95 -2.91 -15.12
N LEU A 116 -13.19 -2.48 -14.95
CA LEU A 116 -14.34 -3.03 -15.68
C LEU A 116 -14.20 -2.84 -17.19
N ALA A 117 -13.76 -1.66 -17.63
CA ALA A 117 -13.55 -1.35 -19.05
C ALA A 117 -12.41 -2.14 -19.70
N ASN A 118 -11.53 -2.75 -18.91
CA ASN A 118 -10.31 -3.42 -19.38
C ASN A 118 -10.25 -4.91 -19.02
N LEU A 119 -11.37 -5.54 -18.61
CA LEU A 119 -11.39 -6.97 -18.23
C LEU A 119 -10.86 -7.90 -19.33
N ASP A 120 -11.18 -7.57 -20.59
CA ASP A 120 -10.78 -8.37 -21.75
C ASP A 120 -9.53 -7.82 -22.46
N ASN A 121 -8.88 -6.80 -21.89
CA ASN A 121 -7.69 -6.20 -22.48
C ASN A 121 -6.43 -7.02 -22.12
N PRO A 122 -5.79 -7.73 -23.07
CA PRO A 122 -4.62 -8.56 -22.77
C PRO A 122 -3.38 -7.76 -22.37
N ALA A 123 -3.35 -6.44 -22.64
CA ALA A 123 -2.26 -5.56 -22.24
C ALA A 123 -2.30 -5.20 -20.74
N ILE A 124 -3.43 -5.43 -20.05
CA ILE A 124 -3.61 -5.10 -18.64
C ILE A 124 -3.79 -6.38 -17.83
N LYS A 125 -3.01 -6.53 -16.76
CA LYS A 125 -3.13 -7.66 -15.85
C LYS A 125 -3.45 -7.22 -14.44
N VAL A 126 -4.52 -7.77 -13.88
CA VAL A 126 -4.89 -7.54 -12.48
C VAL A 126 -4.23 -8.61 -11.60
N ILE A 127 -3.49 -8.18 -10.58
CA ILE A 127 -2.82 -9.02 -9.59
C ILE A 127 -3.49 -8.82 -8.23
N ASP A 128 -4.02 -9.88 -7.63
CA ASP A 128 -4.72 -9.82 -6.35
C ASP A 128 -3.84 -10.31 -5.19
N ALA A 129 -3.65 -9.45 -4.20
CA ALA A 129 -2.78 -9.68 -3.05
C ALA A 129 -3.41 -10.43 -1.86
N ARG A 130 -4.70 -10.78 -1.94
CA ARG A 130 -5.40 -11.54 -0.90
C ARG A 130 -4.89 -12.97 -0.80
N SER A 131 -5.29 -13.68 0.26
CA SER A 131 -4.97 -15.12 0.39
C SER A 131 -5.57 -15.91 -0.77
N ALA A 132 -4.92 -17.04 -1.09
CA ALA A 132 -5.38 -17.93 -2.16
C ALA A 132 -6.81 -18.43 -1.90
N GLU A 133 -7.19 -18.69 -0.64
CA GLU A 133 -8.55 -19.12 -0.32
C GLU A 133 -9.60 -18.03 -0.59
N ARG A 134 -9.29 -16.78 -0.26
CA ARG A 134 -10.17 -15.63 -0.53
C ARG A 134 -10.32 -15.38 -2.03
N PHE A 135 -9.21 -15.47 -2.76
CA PHE A 135 -9.18 -15.36 -4.21
C PHE A 135 -9.99 -16.48 -4.89
N ALA A 136 -9.80 -17.73 -4.46
CA ALA A 136 -10.54 -18.89 -4.96
C ALA A 136 -12.03 -18.88 -4.55
N GLY A 137 -12.38 -18.05 -3.57
CA GLY A 137 -13.72 -17.95 -3.01
C GLY A 137 -14.11 -19.12 -2.11
N SER A 138 -13.14 -19.90 -1.62
CA SER A 138 -13.36 -21.02 -0.70
C SER A 138 -13.59 -20.59 0.75
N VAL A 139 -13.34 -19.31 1.06
CA VAL A 139 -13.67 -18.69 2.35
C VAL A 139 -14.44 -17.39 2.14
N ALA A 140 -15.19 -16.98 3.16
CA ALA A 140 -15.89 -15.70 3.16
C ALA A 140 -14.89 -14.54 3.24
N GLU A 141 -15.23 -13.42 2.60
CA GLU A 141 -14.55 -12.16 2.85
C GLU A 141 -14.79 -11.72 4.31
N PRO A 142 -13.81 -11.06 4.95
CA PRO A 142 -13.95 -10.63 6.35
C PRO A 142 -15.05 -9.57 6.55
N ARG A 143 -15.56 -8.97 5.46
CA ARG A 143 -16.58 -7.93 5.49
C ARG A 143 -17.93 -8.50 5.11
N PRO A 144 -18.96 -8.33 5.96
CA PRO A 144 -20.32 -8.75 5.64
C PRO A 144 -20.81 -8.14 4.33
N GLY A 145 -21.49 -8.95 3.51
CA GLY A 145 -22.08 -8.52 2.24
C GLY A 145 -21.11 -8.47 1.04
N VAL A 146 -19.82 -8.71 1.25
CA VAL A 146 -18.85 -8.79 0.14
C VAL A 146 -18.83 -10.20 -0.43
N ARG A 147 -18.99 -10.31 -1.76
CA ARG A 147 -18.91 -11.57 -2.50
C ARG A 147 -17.49 -12.14 -2.46
N SER A 148 -17.35 -13.43 -2.20
CA SER A 148 -16.09 -14.17 -2.34
C SER A 148 -15.64 -14.31 -3.80
N GLY A 149 -14.42 -14.78 -4.02
CA GLY A 149 -13.84 -14.95 -5.35
C GLY A 149 -13.01 -13.74 -5.78
N HIS A 150 -12.80 -13.57 -7.09
CA HIS A 150 -11.88 -12.58 -7.65
C HIS A 150 -12.45 -11.89 -8.89
N ILE A 151 -11.73 -10.86 -9.34
CA ILE A 151 -12.02 -10.13 -10.59
C ILE A 151 -11.70 -11.07 -11.77
N PRO A 152 -12.58 -11.23 -12.77
CA PRO A 152 -12.30 -12.08 -13.93
C PRO A 152 -10.95 -11.77 -14.58
N GLY A 153 -10.18 -12.81 -14.92
CA GLY A 153 -8.86 -12.67 -15.54
C GLY A 153 -7.70 -12.28 -14.60
N ALA A 154 -8.01 -11.93 -13.34
CA ALA A 154 -6.99 -11.62 -12.35
C ALA A 154 -6.13 -12.85 -11.99
N VAL A 155 -4.89 -12.61 -11.56
CA VAL A 155 -3.98 -13.63 -11.03
C VAL A 155 -3.76 -13.46 -9.55
N SER A 156 -3.60 -14.57 -8.83
CA SER A 156 -3.40 -14.56 -7.38
C SER A 156 -1.91 -14.43 -7.04
N LEU A 157 -1.56 -13.39 -6.28
CA LEU A 157 -0.25 -13.23 -5.65
C LEU A 157 -0.45 -12.83 -4.18
N PRO A 158 -0.77 -13.77 -3.28
CA PRO A 158 -0.89 -13.46 -1.86
C PRO A 158 0.35 -12.71 -1.35
N PHE A 159 0.17 -11.56 -0.69
CA PHE A 159 1.30 -10.68 -0.32
C PHE A 159 2.39 -11.41 0.51
N ALA A 160 2.00 -12.41 1.31
CA ALA A 160 2.94 -13.23 2.07
C ALA A 160 3.96 -13.97 1.17
N ARG A 161 3.65 -14.24 -0.10
CA ARG A 161 4.57 -14.87 -1.06
C ARG A 161 5.79 -14.01 -1.36
N VAL A 162 5.67 -12.68 -1.31
CA VAL A 162 6.81 -11.77 -1.56
C VAL A 162 7.64 -11.50 -0.30
N LEU A 163 7.27 -12.11 0.83
CA LEU A 163 7.93 -11.91 2.11
C LEU A 163 8.64 -13.17 2.61
N HIS A 164 9.70 -12.97 3.40
CA HIS A 164 10.36 -14.00 4.20
C HIS A 164 10.68 -13.40 5.57
N ASN A 165 10.19 -14.01 6.66
CA ASN A 165 10.36 -13.51 8.03
C ASN A 165 9.98 -12.02 8.18
N ARG A 166 8.82 -11.63 7.63
CA ARG A 166 8.27 -10.26 7.65
C ARG A 166 9.09 -9.21 6.87
N ARG A 167 10.05 -9.64 6.06
CA ARG A 167 10.90 -8.80 5.20
C ARG A 167 10.62 -9.13 3.75
N TYR A 168 10.91 -8.22 2.82
CA TYR A 168 10.86 -8.57 1.40
C TYR A 168 11.89 -9.66 1.08
N LYS A 169 11.52 -10.57 0.17
CA LYS A 169 12.48 -11.52 -0.42
C LYS A 169 13.53 -10.76 -1.24
N SER A 170 14.64 -11.44 -1.56
CA SER A 170 15.66 -10.89 -2.46
C SER A 170 15.07 -10.57 -3.83
N GLU A 171 15.70 -9.64 -4.54
CA GLU A 171 15.30 -9.25 -5.89
C GLU A 171 15.18 -10.46 -6.83
N ASP A 172 16.14 -11.38 -6.80
CA ASP A 172 16.11 -12.59 -7.65
C ASP A 172 14.92 -13.50 -7.32
N ALA A 173 14.59 -13.67 -6.04
CA ALA A 173 13.43 -14.45 -5.64
C ALA A 173 12.12 -13.75 -6.02
N LEU A 174 12.06 -12.42 -5.97
CA LEU A 174 10.91 -11.66 -6.45
C LEU A 174 10.76 -11.79 -7.96
N LYS A 175 11.84 -11.64 -8.74
CA LYS A 175 11.83 -11.85 -10.20
C LYS A 175 11.30 -13.24 -10.55
N ALA A 176 11.75 -14.28 -9.85
CA ALA A 176 11.24 -15.63 -10.05
C ALA A 176 9.73 -15.75 -9.77
N ILE A 177 9.25 -15.15 -8.66
CA ILE A 177 7.82 -15.15 -8.32
C ILE A 177 6.99 -14.44 -9.40
N PHE A 178 7.44 -13.29 -9.89
CA PHE A 178 6.71 -12.55 -10.92
C PHE A 178 6.73 -13.26 -12.28
N ALA A 179 7.80 -14.00 -12.60
CA ALA A 179 7.86 -14.80 -13.81
C ALA A 179 6.85 -15.96 -13.84
N GLU A 180 6.51 -16.52 -12.66
CA GLU A 180 5.46 -17.54 -12.55
C GLU A 180 4.04 -16.99 -12.82
N LEU A 181 3.84 -15.67 -12.79
CA LEU A 181 2.52 -15.06 -12.96
C LEU A 181 2.16 -14.83 -14.44
N GLU A 182 3.08 -15.08 -15.37
CA GLU A 182 2.92 -14.89 -16.81
C GLU A 182 2.41 -13.46 -17.13
N VAL A 183 3.10 -12.46 -16.58
CA VAL A 183 2.74 -11.03 -16.69
C VAL A 183 3.69 -10.22 -17.56
N GLU A 184 4.70 -10.87 -18.14
CA GLU A 184 5.75 -10.24 -18.93
C GLU A 184 5.26 -9.67 -20.25
N SER A 185 4.16 -10.21 -20.80
CA SER A 185 3.52 -9.67 -22.00
C SER A 185 2.56 -8.52 -21.72
N SER A 186 2.31 -8.18 -20.45
CA SER A 186 1.40 -7.11 -20.08
C SER A 186 2.13 -5.77 -20.06
N GLU A 187 1.54 -4.77 -20.71
CA GLU A 187 2.04 -3.41 -20.74
C GLU A 187 1.80 -2.69 -19.41
N GLN A 188 0.76 -3.10 -18.67
CA GLN A 188 0.39 -2.50 -17.40
C GLN A 188 -0.10 -3.54 -16.38
N LEU A 189 0.42 -3.43 -15.15
CA LEU A 189 -0.01 -4.23 -14.01
C LEU A 189 -0.88 -3.39 -13.07
N VAL A 190 -2.03 -3.94 -12.68
CA VAL A 190 -2.95 -3.36 -11.70
C VAL A 190 -2.97 -4.23 -10.46
N PHE A 191 -2.58 -3.70 -9.31
CA PHE A 191 -2.60 -4.43 -8.05
C PHE A 191 -3.90 -4.16 -7.30
N SER A 192 -4.55 -5.21 -6.83
CA SER A 192 -5.74 -5.15 -6.00
C SER A 192 -5.57 -5.99 -4.74
N CYS A 193 -6.39 -5.73 -3.74
CA CYS A 193 -6.58 -6.62 -2.60
C CYS A 193 -8.00 -6.40 -2.05
N GLY A 194 -8.29 -6.84 -0.83
CA GLY A 194 -9.62 -6.60 -0.23
C GLY A 194 -9.97 -5.13 0.00
N SER A 195 -8.99 -4.23 0.15
CA SER A 195 -9.22 -2.77 0.33
C SER A 195 -8.09 -1.87 -0.14
N GLY A 196 -7.14 -2.38 -0.91
CA GLY A 196 -5.95 -1.64 -1.34
C GLY A 196 -4.93 -1.32 -0.25
N VAL A 197 -4.90 -2.06 0.87
CA VAL A 197 -3.79 -2.05 1.85
C VAL A 197 -2.84 -3.17 1.51
#